data_AF-A0A7D7ZMP4-F1
#
_entry.id   AF-A0A7D7ZMP4-F1
#
_cell.length_a   1.000
_cell.length_b   1.000
_cell.length_c   1.000
_cell.angle_alpha   90.00
_cell.angle_beta   90.00
_cell.angle_gamma   90.00
#
_symmetry.space_group_name_H-M   'P 1'
#
loop_
_entity.id
_entity.type
_entity.pdbx_description
1 polymer ?
#
loop_
_entity_poly.entity_id
_entity_poly.type
_entity_poly.pdbx_seq_one_letter_code
_entity_poly.pdbx_strand_id
1 'polypeptide(L)' 'MSTRAGELIEIMKTRLEMQKDGITKPPPSVKIATETLVERLSEMEMDERIEINTDTESVAKYIHSSTGEILAEIHIQDDR' A
#
# COMPACT_ATOMS: atom_id res chain seq x y z
N MET A 1 -12.74 -0.42 2.95
CA MET A 1 -12.71 1.06 3.11
C MET A 1 -12.22 1.69 1.81
N SER A 2 -12.32 3.00 1.59
CA SER A 2 -11.80 3.63 0.36
C SER A 2 -11.15 4.99 0.63
N THR A 3 -10.21 5.38 -0.22
CA THR A 3 -9.52 6.69 -0.20
C THR A 3 -9.21 7.14 -1.63
N ARG A 4 -8.56 8.31 -1.79
CA ARG A 4 -8.06 8.81 -3.07
C ARG A 4 -6.60 8.41 -3.26
N ALA A 5 -6.18 8.21 -4.50
CA ALA A 5 -4.80 7.87 -4.84
C ALA A 5 -3.81 8.91 -4.30
N GLY A 6 -4.15 10.21 -4.42
CA GLY A 6 -3.32 11.31 -3.91
C GLY A 6 -3.14 11.30 -2.38
N GLU A 7 -4.19 11.00 -1.62
CA GLU A 7 -4.10 10.88 -0.16
C GLU A 7 -3.28 9.65 0.24
N LEU A 8 -3.49 8.53 -0.45
CA LEU A 8 -2.83 7.28 -0.14
C LEU A 8 -1.32 7.33 -0.45
N ILE A 9 -0.93 7.92 -1.58
CA ILE A 9 0.49 7.98 -1.97
C ILE A 9 1.31 8.82 -0.98
N GLU A 10 0.76 9.90 -0.43
CA GLU A 10 1.44 10.70 0.60
C GLU A 10 1.75 9.84 1.83
N ILE A 11 0.75 9.12 2.34
CA ILE A 11 0.90 8.22 3.49
C ILE A 11 1.93 7.12 3.21
N MET A 12 1.83 6.49 2.04
CA MET A 12 2.70 5.36 1.69
C MET A 12 4.14 5.79 1.40
N LYS A 13 4.37 7.00 0.86
CA LYS A 13 5.71 7.58 0.72
C LYS A 13 6.36 7.79 2.09
N THR A 14 5.65 8.39 3.05
CA THR A 14 6.16 8.55 4.42
C THR A 14 6.51 7.20 5.04
N ARG A 15 5.64 6.19 4.90
CA ARG A 15 5.93 4.84 5.39
C ARG A 15 7.17 4.24 4.74
N LEU A 16 7.33 4.40 3.43
CA LEU A 16 8.49 3.91 2.70
C LEU A 16 9.79 4.59 3.17
N GLU A 17 9.78 5.90 3.39
CA GLU A 17 10.91 6.65 3.94
C GLU A 17 11.30 6.14 5.32
N MET A 18 10.33 5.98 6.23
CA MET A 18 10.56 5.40 7.56
C MET A 18 11.15 3.98 7.51
N GLN A 19 10.78 3.18 6.51
CA GLN A 19 11.35 1.84 6.31
C GLN A 19 12.79 1.91 5.77
N LYS A 20 13.08 2.85 4.86
CA LYS A 20 14.43 3.07 4.31
C LYS A 20 15.39 3.62 5.36
N ASP A 21 14.92 4.50 6.23
CA ASP A 21 15.68 5.09 7.33
C ASP A 21 15.85 4.13 8.53
N GLY A 22 15.20 2.96 8.48
CA GLY A 22 15.26 1.96 9.55
C GLY A 22 14.51 2.35 10.83
N ILE A 23 13.67 3.40 10.78
CA ILE A 23 12.74 3.78 11.85
C ILE A 23 11.72 2.67 12.09
N THR A 24 11.24 2.06 10.99
CA THR A 24 10.47 0.83 11.02
C THR A 24 11.24 -0.29 10.32
N LYS A 25 11.05 -1.52 10.79
CA LYS A 25 11.74 -2.71 10.28
C LYS A 25 10.74 -3.82 9.94
N PRO A 26 9.83 -3.59 8.99
CA PRO A 26 8.90 -4.63 8.58
C PRO A 26 9.64 -5.73 7.80
N PRO A 27 9.04 -6.91 7.63
CA PRO A 27 9.59 -7.96 6.79
C PRO A 27 9.87 -7.48 5.36
N PRO A 28 10.85 -8.08 4.64
CA PRO A 28 11.17 -7.70 3.27
C PRO A 28 9.97 -7.73 2.32
N SER A 29 9.03 -8.66 2.52
CA SER A 29 7.79 -8.75 1.73
C SER A 29 6.94 -7.48 1.84
N VAL A 30 6.79 -6.94 3.05
CA VAL A 30 6.04 -5.70 3.30
C VAL A 30 6.74 -4.50 2.69
N LYS A 31 8.07 -4.45 2.74
CA LYS A 31 8.85 -3.38 2.11
C LYS A 31 8.66 -3.38 0.59
N ILE A 32 8.81 -4.54 -0.04
CA ILE A 32 8.60 -4.71 -1.49
C ILE A 32 7.18 -4.30 -1.87
N ALA A 33 6.16 -4.78 -1.15
CA ALA A 33 4.78 -4.42 -1.43
C ALA A 33 4.49 -2.92 -1.23
N THR A 34 5.14 -2.28 -0.26
CA THR A 34 5.06 -0.83 -0.04
C THR A 34 5.69 -0.07 -1.21
N GLU A 35 6.87 -0.51 -1.68
CA GLU A 35 7.56 0.08 -2.84
C GLU A 35 6.70 -0.03 -4.11
N THR A 36 6.17 -1.23 -4.41
CA THR A 36 5.28 -1.47 -5.55
C THR A 36 4.03 -0.58 -5.47
N LEU A 37 3.40 -0.46 -4.30
CA LEU A 37 2.20 0.37 -4.16
C LEU A 37 2.51 1.85 -4.44
N VAL A 38 3.63 2.38 -3.93
CA VAL A 38 4.02 3.77 -4.16
C VAL A 38 4.30 4.02 -5.64
N GLU A 39 4.98 3.09 -6.32
CA GLU A 39 5.24 3.17 -7.76
C GLU A 39 3.93 3.22 -8.55
N ARG A 40 3.03 2.27 -8.31
CA ARG A 40 1.74 2.21 -9.00
C ARG A 40 0.89 3.45 -8.76
N LEU A 41 0.79 3.93 -7.51
CA LEU A 41 0.04 5.14 -7.20
C LEU A 41 0.65 6.40 -7.84
N SER A 42 1.97 6.41 -8.11
CA SER A 42 2.63 7.58 -8.71
C SER A 42 2.29 7.81 -10.18
N GLU A 43 1.78 6.77 -10.84
CA GLU A 43 1.35 6.80 -12.25
C GLU A 43 -0.16 7.09 -12.39
N MET A 44 -0.88 7.20 -11.26
CA MET A 44 -2.33 7.40 -11.24
C MET A 44 -2.71 8.87 -11.08
N GLU A 45 -3.90 9.22 -11.59
CA GLU A 45 -4.52 10.52 -11.31
C GLU A 45 -4.89 10.64 -9.82
N MET A 46 -4.71 11.83 -9.25
CA MET A 46 -4.80 12.03 -7.80
C MET A 46 -6.20 11.78 -7.22
N ASP A 47 -7.25 11.96 -8.04
CA ASP A 47 -8.64 11.79 -7.65
C ASP A 47 -9.16 10.36 -7.86
N GLU A 48 -8.35 9.46 -8.44
CA GLU A 48 -8.70 8.06 -8.59
C GLU A 48 -9.01 7.41 -7.25
N ARG A 49 -10.06 6.59 -7.24
CA ARG A 49 -10.53 5.94 -6.02
C ARG A 49 -9.83 4.60 -5.83
N ILE A 50 -9.30 4.42 -4.62
CA ILE A 50 -8.65 3.19 -4.18
C ILE A 50 -9.50 2.52 -3.11
N GLU A 51 -9.89 1.28 -3.35
CA GLU A 51 -10.48 0.39 -2.38
C GLU A 51 -9.38 -0.30 -1.57
N ILE A 52 -9.54 -0.29 -0.26
CA ILE A 52 -8.65 -0.98 0.68
C ILE A 52 -9.47 -2.03 1.38
N ASN A 53 -9.15 -3.29 1.09
CA ASN A 53 -9.77 -4.46 1.69
C ASN A 53 -8.80 -5.10 2.66
N THR A 54 -9.18 -5.15 3.92
CA THR A 54 -8.44 -5.83 4.98
C THR A 54 -9.23 -7.07 5.38
N ASP A 55 -8.78 -8.24 4.96
CA ASP A 55 -9.41 -9.50 5.37
C ASP A 55 -8.91 -9.96 6.74
N THR A 56 -9.65 -10.88 7.35
CA THR A 56 -9.33 -11.51 8.65
C THR A 56 -7.99 -12.25 8.65
N GLU A 57 -7.42 -12.53 7.47
CA GLU A 57 -6.13 -13.22 7.30
C GLU A 57 -4.90 -12.29 7.39
N SER A 58 -5.07 -11.07 7.91
CA SER A 58 -4.00 -10.08 8.06
C SER A 58 -3.41 -9.65 6.72
N VAL A 59 -4.22 -9.55 5.67
CA VAL A 59 -3.79 -9.05 4.36
C VAL A 59 -4.54 -7.76 4.04
N ALA A 60 -3.80 -6.71 3.70
CA ALA A 60 -4.35 -5.47 3.15
C ALA A 60 -4.17 -5.45 1.63
N LYS A 61 -5.28 -5.46 0.89
CA LYS A 61 -5.32 -5.36 -0.58
C LYS A 61 -5.72 -3.94 -0.99
N TYR A 62 -4.97 -3.38 -1.92
CA TYR A 62 -5.22 -2.06 -2.49
C TYR A 62 -5.67 -2.24 -3.93
N ILE A 63 -6.88 -1.78 -4.24
CA ILE A 63 -7.58 -2.09 -5.48
C ILE A 63 -7.98 -0.79 -6.16
N HIS A 64 -7.67 -0.65 -7.44
CA HIS A 64 -8.13 0.47 -8.24
C HIS A 64 -9.64 0.31 -8.53
N SER A 65 -10.48 1.18 -7.98
CA SER A 65 -11.94 0.98 -8.02
C SER A 65 -12.54 0.97 -9.43
N SER A 66 -11.96 1.70 -10.38
CA SER A 66 -12.54 1.81 -11.74
C SER A 66 -12.19 0.62 -12.64
N THR A 67 -11.05 -0.04 -12.40
CA THR A 67 -10.56 -1.16 -13.22
C THR A 67 -10.67 -2.51 -12.52
N GLY A 68 -10.74 -2.52 -11.19
CA GLY A 68 -10.62 -3.73 -10.38
C GLY A 68 -9.19 -4.27 -10.26
N GLU A 69 -8.17 -3.55 -10.76
CA GLU A 69 -6.77 -3.96 -10.66
C GLU A 69 -6.31 -3.97 -9.20
N ILE A 70 -5.63 -5.05 -8.79
CA ILE A 70 -4.94 -5.11 -7.50
C ILE A 70 -3.58 -4.43 -7.66
N LEU A 71 -3.42 -3.29 -7.01
CA LEU A 71 -2.20 -2.48 -7.05
C LEU A 71 -1.10 -3.06 -6.15
N ALA A 72 -1.48 -3.57 -4.99
CA ALA A 72 -0.59 -4.27 -4.07
C ALA A 72 -1.35 -5.11 -3.04
N GLU A 73 -0.70 -6.14 -2.51
CA GLU A 73 -1.13 -6.91 -1.35
C GLU A 73 -0.03 -6.86 -0.28
N ILE A 74 -0.38 -6.42 0.94
CA ILE A 74 0.54 -6.35 2.08
C ILE A 74 0.11 -7.38 3.11
N HIS A 75 0.94 -8.39 3.33
CA HIS A 75 0.73 -9.40 4.36
C HIS A 75 1.30 -8.92 5.69
N ILE A 76 0.43 -8.79 6.69
CA ILE A 76 0.69 -8.26 8.03
C ILE A 76 1.06 -9.42 9.00
N GLN A 77 1.30 -10.65 8.52
CA GLN A 77 1.65 -11.75 9.43
C GLN A 77 2.95 -11.44 10.21
N ASP A 78 2.79 -11.48 11.54
CA ASP A 78 3.85 -11.45 12.54
C ASP A 78 4.95 -12.47 12.19
N ASP A 79 6.20 -12.01 12.16
CA ASP A 79 7.35 -12.87 12.50
C ASP A 79 7.09 -13.41 13.92
N ARG A 80 6.52 -14.61 14.02
CA ARG A 80 6.53 -15.44 15.22
C ARG A 80 7.72 -16.37 15.21
#